data_AF-A0AAV5UUE0-F1
#
_entry.id   AF-A0AAV5UUE0-F1
#
_cell.length_a   1.000
_cell.length_b   1.000
_cell.length_c   1.000
_cell.angle_alpha   90.00
_cell.angle_beta   90.00
_cell.angle_gamma   90.00
#
_symmetry.space_group_name_H-M   'P 1'
#
loop_
_entity.id
_entity.type
_entity.pdbx_description
1 polymer ?
#
loop_
_entity_poly.entity_id
_entity_poly.type
_entity_poly.pdbx_seq_one_letter_code
_entity_poly.pdbx_strand_id
1 'polypeptide(L)'
;LEMTPLSILIVATILQATIAQVVRGPCHVQSNSMACTRNGYFEMTQCTSRDCFCVSANSGQIAEETRTGDAKKLPTCSRCHLMLREIYSSGLSLSPTAYVPSCDNKSGTFKPIQCHPSRKECWCVDTKSGEETKGTRKSSTNNEILPCAPTTGGKNGLFPTALSGKKVEYPVARETCKSKLDRGKTCSGKKPQVMYYFDTNHADCFAFEYLGCGGNENRYASKRDCHSKCNLPDMFTCSGLVEAKGTCSPGEPMPPPMPGQTTEKPKPACADGYRCQMGAFFGFCCPIEVEEFYNKEYNPTCANGGKPHTDNNGDWDEIRLGTNCAHNFCPSNKKCQQGAIFAACC
;
A
#
# COMPACT_ATOMS: atom_id res chain seq x y z
N LEU A 1 -60.97 28.60 -10.48
CA LEU A 1 -59.78 28.67 -9.60
C LEU A 1 -58.67 29.31 -10.41
N GLU A 2 -58.66 30.65 -10.41
CA GLU A 2 -57.62 31.44 -11.05
C GLU A 2 -56.36 31.40 -10.18
N MET A 3 -55.25 30.95 -10.75
CA MET A 3 -53.95 30.93 -10.09
C MET A 3 -53.31 32.32 -10.22
N THR A 4 -52.88 32.90 -9.10
CA THR A 4 -52.26 34.21 -9.06
C THR A 4 -50.85 34.18 -9.70
N PRO A 5 -50.36 35.30 -10.26
CA PRO A 5 -49.05 35.37 -10.94
C PRO A 5 -47.85 35.07 -10.03
N LEU A 6 -48.03 35.10 -8.71
CA LEU A 6 -47.01 34.73 -7.73
C LEU A 6 -46.76 33.20 -7.70
N SER A 7 -47.76 32.39 -8.04
CA SER A 7 -47.64 30.93 -8.08
C SER A 7 -46.87 30.42 -9.29
N ILE A 8 -46.87 31.17 -10.40
CA ILE A 8 -46.13 30.83 -11.62
C ILE A 8 -44.61 31.09 -11.43
N LEU A 9 -44.24 32.11 -10.64
CA LEU A 9 -42.83 32.43 -10.36
C LEU A 9 -42.15 31.38 -9.46
N ILE A 10 -42.91 30.73 -8.57
CA ILE A 10 -42.39 29.66 -7.70
C ILE A 10 -42.21 28.36 -8.50
N VAL A 11 -43.11 28.03 -9.44
CA VAL A 11 -42.93 26.84 -10.29
C VAL A 11 -41.81 27.05 -11.32
N ALA A 12 -41.61 28.27 -11.81
CA ALA A 12 -40.53 28.60 -12.74
C ALA A 12 -39.12 28.68 -12.08
N THR A 13 -39.03 28.90 -10.76
CA THR A 13 -37.73 28.87 -10.03
C THR A 13 -37.35 27.49 -9.50
N ILE A 14 -38.28 26.52 -9.46
CA ILE A 14 -37.98 25.13 -9.07
C ILE A 14 -37.46 24.30 -10.26
N LEU A 15 -37.52 24.81 -11.50
CA LEU A 15 -37.00 24.14 -12.70
C LEU A 15 -35.60 24.60 -13.15
N GLN A 16 -34.80 25.19 -12.25
CA GLN A 16 -33.39 25.50 -12.51
C GLN A 16 -32.50 25.26 -11.29
N ALA A 17 -32.35 24.02 -10.84
CA ALA A 17 -31.18 23.59 -10.06
C ALA A 17 -31.09 22.05 -9.91
N THR A 18 -31.15 21.29 -10.99
CA THR A 18 -30.43 20.01 -11.05
C THR A 18 -29.37 20.09 -12.12
N ILE A 19 -28.41 21.00 -11.93
CA ILE A 19 -27.08 20.75 -12.46
C ILE A 19 -26.60 19.55 -11.63
N ALA A 20 -26.69 18.36 -12.19
CA ALA A 20 -25.97 17.20 -11.68
C ALA A 20 -24.54 17.69 -11.42
N GLN A 21 -24.12 17.72 -10.16
CA GLN A 21 -22.77 18.13 -9.83
C GLN A 21 -21.85 17.22 -10.65
N VAL A 22 -21.19 17.79 -11.66
CA VAL A 22 -20.13 17.09 -12.38
C VAL A 22 -19.10 16.79 -11.32
N VAL A 23 -19.07 15.54 -10.85
CA VAL A 23 -18.08 15.06 -9.90
C VAL A 23 -16.75 15.15 -10.63
N ARG A 24 -16.08 16.30 -10.50
CA ARG A 24 -14.73 16.48 -11.01
C ARG A 24 -13.85 15.52 -10.23
N GLY A 25 -13.01 14.78 -10.95
CA GLY A 25 -12.05 13.89 -10.32
C GLY A 25 -11.08 14.64 -9.38
N PRO A 26 -10.26 13.89 -8.63
CA PRO A 26 -9.36 14.45 -7.62
C PRO A 26 -8.15 15.22 -8.20
N CYS A 27 -7.96 15.24 -9.51
CA CYS A 27 -6.85 15.92 -10.16
C CYS A 27 -7.17 17.42 -10.35
N HIS A 28 -6.36 18.27 -9.71
CA HIS A 28 -6.43 19.72 -9.86
C HIS A 28 -5.10 20.27 -10.36
N VAL A 29 -5.13 20.98 -11.50
CA VAL A 29 -3.91 21.51 -12.13
C VAL A 29 -3.40 22.73 -11.33
N GLN A 30 -2.31 22.57 -10.59
CA GLN A 30 -1.49 23.63 -9.98
C GLN A 30 -0.20 23.87 -10.81
N SER A 31 0.56 24.95 -10.53
CA SER A 31 1.72 25.37 -11.34
C SER A 31 2.90 24.39 -11.41
N ASN A 32 2.83 23.25 -10.72
CA ASN A 32 3.82 22.17 -10.73
C ASN A 32 3.17 20.76 -10.74
N SER A 33 1.96 20.65 -11.29
CA SER A 33 1.07 19.49 -11.11
C SER A 33 1.05 18.52 -12.28
N MET A 34 0.62 17.29 -11.98
CA MET A 34 0.32 16.24 -12.95
C MET A 34 -0.75 16.71 -13.94
N ALA A 35 -0.63 16.29 -15.21
CA ALA A 35 -1.62 16.53 -16.24
C ALA A 35 -2.97 15.88 -15.87
N CYS A 36 -4.04 16.64 -16.01
CA CYS A 36 -5.40 16.19 -15.75
C CYS A 36 -6.23 16.15 -17.04
N THR A 37 -7.13 15.19 -17.13
CA THR A 37 -8.18 15.13 -18.14
C THR A 37 -9.17 16.29 -17.93
N ARG A 38 -9.98 16.58 -18.96
CA ARG A 38 -11.05 17.60 -18.88
C ARG A 38 -12.05 17.35 -17.73
N ASN A 39 -12.19 16.10 -17.31
CA ASN A 39 -13.10 15.68 -16.25
C ASN A 39 -12.46 15.72 -14.84
N GLY A 40 -11.21 16.20 -14.73
CA GLY A 40 -10.50 16.32 -13.46
C GLY A 40 -9.88 15.01 -12.96
N TYR A 41 -9.69 14.01 -13.82
CA TYR A 41 -8.95 12.79 -13.47
C TYR A 41 -7.51 12.88 -13.97
N PHE A 42 -6.61 12.04 -13.46
CA PHE A 42 -5.21 12.07 -13.88
C PHE A 42 -5.06 11.47 -15.29
N GLU A 43 -4.29 12.13 -16.15
CA GLU A 43 -3.86 11.52 -17.40
C GLU A 43 -2.96 10.31 -17.09
N MET A 44 -3.18 9.21 -17.79
CA MET A 44 -2.48 7.94 -17.49
C MET A 44 -0.97 8.06 -17.70
N THR A 45 -0.53 8.87 -18.65
CA THR A 45 0.89 9.11 -18.93
C THR A 45 1.25 10.51 -18.47
N GLN A 46 2.25 10.59 -17.59
CA GLN A 46 2.77 11.83 -17.04
C GLN A 46 4.22 11.99 -17.50
N CYS A 47 4.55 13.18 -18.00
CA CYS A 47 5.90 13.51 -18.45
C CYS A 47 6.39 14.77 -17.75
N THR A 48 7.62 14.72 -17.24
CA THR A 48 8.37 15.88 -16.75
C THR A 48 9.35 16.34 -17.82
N SER A 49 10.14 17.38 -17.52
CA SER A 49 11.26 17.77 -18.38
C SER A 49 12.38 16.71 -18.46
N ARG A 50 12.36 15.67 -17.60
CA ARG A 50 13.42 14.66 -17.50
C ARG A 50 12.99 13.26 -17.89
N ASP A 51 11.74 12.88 -17.68
CA ASP A 51 11.26 11.51 -17.88
C ASP A 51 9.74 11.42 -18.03
N CYS A 52 9.25 10.26 -18.46
CA CYS A 52 7.83 9.93 -18.49
C CYS A 52 7.53 8.65 -17.72
N PHE A 53 6.35 8.55 -17.12
CA PHE A 53 5.89 7.42 -16.30
C PHE A 53 4.36 7.27 -16.35
N CYS A 54 3.87 6.09 -15.98
CA CYS A 54 2.44 5.78 -15.89
C CYS A 54 1.89 6.08 -14.49
N VAL A 55 0.65 6.57 -14.44
CA VAL A 55 -0.09 6.79 -13.20
C VAL A 55 -1.51 6.22 -13.28
N SER A 56 -2.06 5.89 -12.11
CA SER A 56 -3.46 5.48 -11.96
C SER A 56 -4.39 6.67 -12.16
N ALA A 57 -5.31 6.60 -13.13
CA ALA A 57 -6.17 7.72 -13.51
C ALA A 57 -7.06 8.27 -12.37
N ASN A 58 -7.40 7.41 -11.40
CA ASN A 58 -8.27 7.75 -10.27
C ASN A 58 -7.57 8.38 -9.07
N SER A 59 -6.29 8.07 -8.86
CA SER A 59 -5.56 8.44 -7.64
C SER A 59 -4.28 9.22 -7.90
N GLY A 60 -3.78 9.23 -9.14
CA GLY A 60 -2.48 9.80 -9.48
C GLY A 60 -1.31 8.93 -8.99
N GLN A 61 -1.57 7.70 -8.52
CA GLN A 61 -0.53 6.80 -8.03
C GLN A 61 0.42 6.40 -9.17
N ILE A 62 1.70 6.73 -9.01
CA ILE A 62 2.77 6.47 -10.00
C ILE A 62 3.22 5.01 -9.93
N ALA A 63 3.39 4.38 -11.11
CA ALA A 63 4.03 3.07 -11.28
C ALA A 63 5.50 3.24 -11.69
N GLU A 64 6.42 3.16 -10.72
CA GLU A 64 7.81 3.58 -10.90
C GLU A 64 8.62 2.77 -11.93
N GLU A 65 8.37 1.47 -12.07
CA GLU A 65 9.10 0.62 -13.02
C GLU A 65 8.79 0.99 -14.48
N THR A 66 7.77 1.82 -14.71
CA THR A 66 7.43 2.33 -16.05
C THR A 66 8.25 3.57 -16.45
N ARG A 67 9.01 4.17 -15.53
CA ARG A 67 9.74 5.42 -15.74
C ARG A 67 10.84 5.26 -16.79
N THR A 68 10.84 6.09 -17.82
CA THR A 68 11.71 5.93 -19.00
C THR A 68 13.06 6.62 -18.91
N GLY A 69 13.27 7.49 -17.92
CA GLY A 69 14.50 8.26 -17.74
C GLY A 69 14.80 9.28 -18.86
N ASP A 70 13.87 9.45 -19.80
CA ASP A 70 13.95 10.37 -20.94
C ASP A 70 12.55 10.94 -21.23
N ALA A 71 12.41 12.26 -21.21
CA ALA A 71 11.17 12.98 -21.45
C ALA A 71 10.58 12.77 -22.86
N LYS A 72 11.39 12.29 -23.82
CA LYS A 72 10.95 11.98 -25.18
C LYS A 72 10.50 10.54 -25.34
N LYS A 73 10.83 9.66 -24.38
CA LYS A 73 10.50 8.24 -24.43
C LYS A 73 9.23 7.98 -23.63
N LEU A 74 8.18 7.53 -24.31
CA LEU A 74 6.91 7.18 -23.68
C LEU A 74 7.01 5.86 -22.89
N PRO A 75 6.38 5.79 -21.70
CA PRO A 75 6.37 4.60 -20.86
C PRO A 75 5.39 3.56 -21.41
N THR A 76 5.63 2.28 -21.14
CA THR A 76 4.67 1.21 -21.44
C THR A 76 3.77 0.98 -20.24
N CYS A 77 2.51 1.39 -20.35
CA CYS A 77 1.54 1.23 -19.27
C CYS A 77 0.85 -0.14 -19.35
N SER A 78 0.60 -0.73 -18.17
CA SER A 78 -0.08 -2.02 -18.02
C SER A 78 -1.57 -1.98 -18.43
N ARG A 79 -2.19 -3.15 -18.54
CA ARG A 79 -3.64 -3.30 -18.75
C ARG A 79 -4.47 -2.70 -17.60
N CYS A 80 -3.97 -2.75 -16.36
CA CYS A 80 -4.64 -2.16 -15.20
C CYS A 80 -4.79 -0.64 -15.36
N HIS A 81 -3.72 0.05 -15.78
CA HIS A 81 -3.78 1.48 -16.07
C HIS A 81 -4.72 1.82 -17.23
N LEU A 82 -4.71 1.02 -18.29
CA LEU A 82 -5.61 1.20 -19.43
C LEU A 82 -7.07 1.08 -19.01
N MET A 83 -7.40 0.13 -18.15
CA MET A 83 -8.74 -0.06 -17.61
C MET A 83 -9.16 1.12 -16.72
N LEU A 84 -8.28 1.61 -15.83
CA LEU A 84 -8.56 2.83 -15.06
C LEU A 84 -8.75 4.04 -15.98
N ARG A 85 -7.91 4.21 -17.00
CA ARG A 85 -8.11 5.29 -17.98
C ARG A 85 -9.47 5.17 -18.64
N GLU A 86 -9.89 3.99 -19.08
CA GLU A 86 -11.21 3.80 -19.70
C GLU A 86 -12.35 4.16 -18.76
N ILE A 87 -12.28 3.70 -17.50
CA ILE A 87 -13.26 4.01 -16.46
C ILE A 87 -13.39 5.51 -16.21
N TYR A 88 -12.26 6.24 -16.14
CA TYR A 88 -12.23 7.64 -15.71
C TYR A 88 -12.08 8.67 -16.85
N SER A 89 -11.79 8.23 -18.08
CA SER A 89 -11.66 9.09 -19.28
C SER A 89 -13.00 9.64 -19.75
N SER A 90 -14.08 8.89 -19.54
CA SER A 90 -15.42 9.23 -20.02
C SER A 90 -16.16 10.22 -19.13
N GLY A 91 -15.67 10.49 -17.91
CA GLY A 91 -16.35 11.38 -16.95
C GLY A 91 -17.70 10.83 -16.47
N LEU A 92 -17.99 9.56 -16.74
CA LEU A 92 -19.18 8.89 -16.22
C LEU A 92 -19.09 8.84 -14.69
N SER A 93 -20.17 9.26 -14.03
CA SER A 93 -20.38 8.99 -12.61
C SER A 93 -20.37 7.47 -12.44
N LEU A 94 -19.26 6.96 -11.89
CA LEU A 94 -19.18 5.55 -11.53
C LEU A 94 -20.34 5.26 -10.60
N SER A 95 -21.16 4.27 -10.97
CA SER A 95 -22.13 3.73 -10.02
C SER A 95 -21.39 3.37 -8.72
N PRO A 96 -21.95 3.65 -7.54
CA PRO A 96 -21.39 3.19 -6.27
C PRO A 96 -21.17 1.67 -6.21
N THR A 97 -21.76 0.92 -7.14
CA THR A 97 -21.64 -0.53 -7.29
C THR A 97 -20.66 -0.96 -8.39
N ALA A 98 -19.92 -0.04 -9.02
CA ALA A 98 -18.96 -0.38 -10.07
C ALA A 98 -17.66 -0.94 -9.45
N TYR A 99 -17.11 -1.97 -10.08
CA TYR A 99 -15.80 -2.50 -9.72
C TYR A 99 -14.69 -1.59 -10.27
N VAL A 100 -13.76 -1.18 -9.40
CA VAL A 100 -12.58 -0.40 -9.77
C VAL A 100 -11.35 -1.25 -9.46
N PRO A 101 -10.49 -1.56 -10.44
CA PRO A 101 -9.31 -2.39 -10.22
C PRO A 101 -8.25 -1.65 -9.39
N SER A 102 -7.56 -2.40 -8.55
CA SER A 102 -6.41 -1.92 -7.78
C SER A 102 -5.11 -2.28 -8.49
N CYS A 103 -4.34 -1.28 -8.90
CA CYS A 103 -3.04 -1.49 -9.53
C CYS A 103 -1.90 -1.48 -8.51
N ASP A 104 -0.84 -2.20 -8.82
CA ASP A 104 0.43 -2.18 -8.11
C ASP A 104 1.15 -0.86 -8.37
N ASN A 105 1.72 -0.26 -7.33
CA ASN A 105 2.37 1.05 -7.40
C ASN A 105 3.82 1.00 -7.89
N LYS A 106 4.37 -0.18 -8.18
CA LYS A 106 5.71 -0.36 -8.75
C LYS A 106 5.61 -0.70 -10.22
N SER A 107 5.03 -1.85 -10.54
CA SER A 107 4.95 -2.36 -11.91
C SER A 107 3.77 -1.76 -12.68
N GLY A 108 2.75 -1.27 -11.96
CA GLY A 108 1.49 -0.87 -12.56
C GLY A 108 0.54 -2.01 -12.87
N THR A 109 0.96 -3.27 -12.73
CA THR A 109 0.12 -4.44 -13.03
C THR A 109 -1.04 -4.55 -12.03
N PHE A 110 -1.99 -5.46 -12.23
CA PHE A 110 -3.03 -5.68 -11.23
C PHE A 110 -2.40 -6.17 -9.92
N LYS A 111 -2.90 -5.66 -8.78
CA LYS A 111 -2.61 -6.29 -7.49
C LYS A 111 -3.15 -7.73 -7.51
N PRO A 112 -2.47 -8.69 -6.86
CA PRO A 112 -2.88 -10.09 -6.90
C PRO A 112 -4.27 -10.33 -6.34
N ILE A 113 -4.63 -9.58 -5.28
CA ILE A 113 -5.97 -9.55 -4.73
C ILE A 113 -6.71 -8.35 -5.32
N GLN A 114 -7.91 -8.61 -5.81
CA GLN A 114 -8.87 -7.59 -6.20
C GLN A 114 -10.12 -7.72 -5.34
N CYS A 115 -10.68 -6.59 -4.91
CA CYS A 115 -11.90 -6.58 -4.11
C CYS A 115 -12.95 -5.67 -4.72
N HIS A 116 -14.21 -6.04 -4.50
CA HIS A 116 -15.37 -5.23 -4.84
C HIS A 116 -15.99 -4.68 -3.55
N PRO A 117 -15.74 -3.41 -3.19
CA PRO A 117 -16.19 -2.85 -1.91
C PRO A 117 -17.69 -2.99 -1.67
N SER A 118 -18.51 -2.69 -2.69
CA SER A 118 -19.97 -2.73 -2.60
C SER A 118 -20.55 -4.15 -2.46
N ARG A 119 -19.84 -5.18 -2.95
CA ARG A 119 -20.22 -6.59 -2.81
C ARG A 119 -19.56 -7.29 -1.62
N LYS A 120 -18.55 -6.65 -1.02
CA LYS A 120 -17.75 -7.21 0.08
C LYS A 120 -17.11 -8.56 -0.28
N GLU A 121 -16.60 -8.65 -1.51
CA GLU A 121 -15.97 -9.85 -2.06
C GLU A 121 -14.56 -9.52 -2.56
N CYS A 122 -13.64 -10.48 -2.43
CA CYS A 122 -12.29 -10.41 -2.94
C CYS A 122 -11.92 -11.70 -3.68
N TRP A 123 -11.08 -11.61 -4.71
CA TRP A 123 -10.64 -12.74 -5.52
C TRP A 123 -9.20 -12.53 -5.99
N CYS A 124 -8.56 -13.62 -6.43
CA CYS A 124 -7.25 -13.55 -7.05
C CYS A 124 -7.38 -13.24 -8.54
N VAL A 125 -6.41 -12.51 -9.09
CA VAL A 125 -6.31 -12.27 -10.53
C VAL A 125 -4.94 -12.63 -11.08
N ASP A 126 -4.88 -12.92 -12.38
CA ASP A 126 -3.62 -12.84 -13.10
C ASP A 126 -3.14 -11.38 -13.15
N THR A 127 -1.92 -11.14 -12.66
CA THR A 127 -1.42 -9.78 -12.46
C THR A 127 -1.28 -9.01 -13.78
N LYS A 128 -1.07 -9.68 -14.91
CA LYS A 128 -0.87 -9.03 -16.21
C LYS A 128 -2.18 -8.75 -16.94
N SER A 129 -3.08 -9.72 -17.00
CA SER A 129 -4.36 -9.65 -17.73
C SER A 129 -5.50 -9.07 -16.90
N GLY A 130 -5.49 -9.29 -15.57
CA GLY A 130 -6.58 -8.93 -14.67
C GLY A 130 -7.70 -9.96 -14.61
N GLU A 131 -7.56 -11.11 -15.27
CA GLU A 131 -8.57 -12.18 -15.26
C GLU A 131 -8.66 -12.85 -13.89
N GLU A 132 -9.88 -13.10 -13.41
CA GLU A 132 -10.13 -13.79 -12.15
C GLU A 132 -9.68 -15.25 -12.21
N THR A 133 -8.90 -15.65 -11.21
CA THR A 133 -8.58 -17.05 -10.97
C THR A 133 -9.83 -17.76 -10.45
N LYS A 134 -10.34 -18.73 -11.22
CA LYS A 134 -11.59 -19.45 -10.91
C LYS A 134 -11.58 -20.03 -9.50
N GLY A 135 -12.69 -19.88 -8.78
CA GLY A 135 -12.88 -20.46 -7.45
C GLY A 135 -12.15 -19.74 -6.32
N THR A 136 -11.54 -18.56 -6.58
CA THR A 136 -10.83 -17.80 -5.54
C THR A 136 -11.70 -16.74 -4.87
N ARG A 137 -12.94 -16.49 -5.31
CA ARG A 137 -13.81 -15.47 -4.70
C ARG A 137 -14.19 -15.81 -3.26
N LYS A 138 -13.92 -14.89 -2.34
CA LYS A 138 -14.12 -14.99 -0.89
C LYS A 138 -14.73 -13.72 -0.31
N SER A 139 -15.31 -13.81 0.89
CA SER A 139 -15.86 -12.66 1.60
C SER A 139 -14.75 -11.79 2.17
N SER A 140 -14.85 -10.47 1.98
CA SER A 140 -13.90 -9.50 2.54
C SER A 140 -14.14 -9.21 4.02
N THR A 141 -15.22 -9.73 4.64
CA THR A 141 -15.58 -9.42 6.03
C THR A 141 -14.99 -10.39 7.05
N ASN A 142 -14.59 -11.58 6.59
CA ASN A 142 -14.19 -12.69 7.45
C ASN A 142 -12.67 -12.93 7.41
N ASN A 143 -11.92 -11.95 6.91
CA ASN A 143 -10.46 -11.98 6.74
C ASN A 143 -9.91 -13.15 5.92
N GLU A 144 -10.75 -13.94 5.24
CA GLU A 144 -10.39 -15.21 4.59
C GLU A 144 -9.09 -15.16 3.76
N ILE A 145 -8.37 -16.28 3.73
CA ILE A 145 -7.14 -16.46 2.96
C ILE A 145 -7.45 -16.80 1.49
N LEU A 146 -6.83 -16.05 0.58
CA LEU A 146 -6.92 -16.24 -0.86
C LEU A 146 -5.67 -16.95 -1.41
N PRO A 147 -5.79 -18.13 -2.05
CA PRO A 147 -4.65 -18.87 -2.62
C PRO A 147 -4.31 -18.36 -4.03
N CYS A 148 -3.57 -17.25 -4.14
CA CYS A 148 -3.26 -16.57 -5.40
C CYS A 148 -2.01 -17.10 -6.16
N ALA A 149 -1.68 -18.40 -6.04
CA ALA A 149 -0.50 -18.99 -6.70
C ALA A 149 -0.76 -19.45 -8.15
N PRO A 150 0.18 -19.31 -9.12
CA PRO A 150 1.36 -18.45 -9.19
C PRO A 150 1.25 -17.46 -10.37
N THR A 151 0.57 -16.34 -10.17
CA THR A 151 0.70 -15.13 -11.01
C THR A 151 1.35 -13.97 -10.25
N THR A 152 1.74 -14.24 -9.00
CA THR A 152 2.61 -13.43 -8.14
C THR A 152 3.98 -14.07 -8.12
N GLY A 153 5.06 -13.30 -8.31
CA GLY A 153 6.45 -13.80 -8.31
C GLY A 153 6.97 -14.42 -7.00
N GLY A 154 6.10 -14.91 -6.10
CA GLY A 154 6.41 -15.72 -4.93
C GLY A 154 5.65 -17.04 -4.99
N LYS A 155 6.35 -18.17 -4.74
CA LYS A 155 5.72 -19.49 -4.66
C LYS A 155 4.87 -19.58 -3.38
N ASN A 156 3.62 -20.07 -3.50
CA ASN A 156 2.64 -20.28 -2.43
C ASN A 156 1.98 -19.01 -1.83
N GLY A 157 1.52 -18.08 -2.67
CA GLY A 157 0.86 -16.83 -2.26
C GLY A 157 -0.53 -17.00 -1.67
N LEU A 158 -0.62 -17.43 -0.42
CA LEU A 158 -1.82 -17.33 0.43
C LEU A 158 -1.87 -15.90 1.00
N PHE A 159 -2.77 -15.06 0.50
CA PHE A 159 -2.88 -13.67 0.96
C PHE A 159 -4.18 -13.44 1.74
N PRO A 160 -4.12 -12.83 2.95
CA PRO A 160 -5.33 -12.43 3.67
C PRO A 160 -6.09 -11.34 2.92
N THR A 161 -7.42 -11.47 2.81
CA THR A 161 -8.29 -10.47 2.16
C THR A 161 -8.16 -9.07 2.76
N ALA A 162 -7.87 -8.99 4.06
CA ALA A 162 -7.66 -7.72 4.78
C ALA A 162 -6.52 -6.86 4.20
N LEU A 163 -5.54 -7.44 3.49
CA LEU A 163 -4.46 -6.69 2.85
C LEU A 163 -4.91 -5.84 1.65
N SER A 164 -6.09 -6.14 1.09
CA SER A 164 -6.67 -5.35 0.02
C SER A 164 -7.57 -4.21 0.54
N GLY A 165 -7.73 -4.09 1.86
CA GLY A 165 -8.45 -3.00 2.49
C GLY A 165 -7.72 -1.65 2.35
N LYS A 166 -8.36 -0.61 2.90
CA LYS A 166 -7.73 0.71 3.01
C LYS A 166 -6.54 0.62 3.96
N LYS A 167 -5.40 1.14 3.50
CA LYS A 167 -4.19 1.24 4.33
C LYS A 167 -4.22 2.55 5.14
N VAL A 168 -3.77 2.47 6.38
CA VAL A 168 -3.49 3.62 7.23
C VAL A 168 -2.24 4.32 6.69
N GLU A 169 -2.29 5.65 6.58
CA GLU A 169 -1.11 6.43 6.24
C GLU A 169 -0.18 6.49 7.46
N TYR A 170 1.07 6.07 7.30
CA TYR A 170 2.06 6.10 8.37
C TYR A 170 2.80 7.44 8.39
N PRO A 171 2.66 8.26 9.44
CA PRO A 171 3.44 9.49 9.55
C PRO A 171 4.88 9.15 9.95
N VAL A 172 5.84 9.74 9.24
CA VAL A 172 7.28 9.51 9.47
C VAL A 172 7.89 10.64 10.28
N ALA A 173 8.95 10.34 11.03
CA ALA A 173 9.66 11.34 11.83
C ALA A 173 10.40 12.40 10.99
N ARG A 174 10.78 12.07 9.74
CA ARG A 174 11.48 12.97 8.81
C ARG A 174 10.87 12.87 7.42
N GLU A 175 10.73 14.02 6.75
CA GLU A 175 10.17 14.06 5.39
C GLU A 175 11.00 13.25 4.39
N THR A 176 12.33 13.19 4.61
CA THR A 176 13.25 12.37 3.81
C THR A 176 12.83 10.90 3.77
N CYS A 177 12.26 10.36 4.85
CA CYS A 177 11.81 8.97 4.94
C CYS A 177 10.59 8.66 4.05
N LYS A 178 9.88 9.68 3.55
CA LYS A 178 8.82 9.49 2.55
C LYS A 178 9.37 9.32 1.13
N SER A 179 10.65 9.66 0.92
CA SER A 179 11.28 9.51 -0.40
C SER A 179 11.35 8.03 -0.76
N LYS A 180 11.05 7.67 -2.00
CA LYS A 180 11.12 6.28 -2.46
C LYS A 180 12.56 5.78 -2.49
N LEU A 181 12.77 4.47 -2.59
CA LEU A 181 14.09 3.91 -2.84
C LEU A 181 14.71 4.51 -4.10
N ASP A 182 15.94 4.98 -3.99
CA ASP A 182 16.73 5.46 -5.12
C ASP A 182 18.16 4.89 -5.03
N ARG A 183 18.50 4.05 -6.00
CA ARG A 183 19.82 3.37 -6.08
C ARG A 183 20.94 4.32 -6.50
N GLY A 184 20.60 5.53 -6.93
CA GLY A 184 21.54 6.44 -7.54
C GLY A 184 22.12 5.88 -8.84
N LYS A 185 23.38 6.19 -9.10
CA LYS A 185 24.11 5.77 -10.30
C LYS A 185 25.54 5.38 -9.98
N THR A 186 26.11 4.53 -10.83
CA THR A 186 27.53 4.17 -10.77
C THR A 186 28.40 5.36 -11.15
N CYS A 187 29.51 5.54 -10.44
CA CYS A 187 30.45 6.62 -10.66
C CYS A 187 31.90 6.17 -10.36
N SER A 188 32.87 6.82 -10.99
CA SER A 188 34.28 6.46 -10.85
C SER A 188 34.77 6.56 -9.40
N GLY A 189 35.41 5.50 -8.91
CA GLY A 189 36.04 5.47 -7.58
C GLY A 189 35.11 5.15 -6.42
N LYS A 190 33.81 4.89 -6.64
CA LYS A 190 32.88 4.40 -5.62
C LYS A 190 32.42 2.99 -5.95
N LYS A 191 32.42 2.10 -4.97
CA LYS A 191 31.89 0.74 -5.10
C LYS A 191 30.43 0.70 -4.64
N PRO A 192 29.58 -0.15 -5.23
CA PRO A 192 28.24 -0.39 -4.73
C PRO A 192 28.27 -0.91 -3.28
N GLN A 193 27.29 -0.49 -2.49
CA GLN A 193 27.17 -0.87 -1.09
C GLN A 193 25.72 -1.18 -0.74
N VAL A 194 25.52 -2.14 0.15
CA VAL A 194 24.20 -2.43 0.72
C VAL A 194 23.89 -1.35 1.75
N MET A 195 22.75 -0.70 1.56
CA MET A 195 22.19 0.35 2.41
C MET A 195 20.74 0.03 2.74
N TYR A 196 20.15 0.80 3.64
CA TYR A 196 18.76 0.66 4.09
C TYR A 196 17.95 1.89 3.74
N TYR A 197 16.69 1.71 3.36
CA TYR A 197 15.72 2.80 3.16
C TYR A 197 14.43 2.46 3.90
N PHE A 198 13.70 3.50 4.32
CA PHE A 198 12.38 3.35 4.91
C PHE A 198 11.32 3.22 3.81
N ASP A 199 10.54 2.14 3.83
CA ASP A 199 9.40 1.95 2.94
C ASP A 199 8.10 2.27 3.69
N THR A 200 7.42 3.34 3.26
CA THR A 200 6.16 3.78 3.85
C THR A 200 4.98 2.84 3.60
N ASN A 201 5.08 1.88 2.67
CA ASN A 201 3.99 0.93 2.40
C ASN A 201 3.94 -0.22 3.42
N HIS A 202 5.07 -0.50 4.06
CA HIS A 202 5.22 -1.51 5.10
C HIS A 202 5.64 -0.90 6.44
N ALA A 203 5.89 0.42 6.47
CA ALA A 203 6.37 1.20 7.62
C ALA A 203 7.60 0.56 8.29
N ASP A 204 8.56 0.13 7.47
CA ASP A 204 9.76 -0.57 7.93
C ASP A 204 10.95 -0.29 6.99
N CYS A 205 12.15 -0.63 7.45
CA CYS A 205 13.41 -0.40 6.78
C CYS A 205 13.93 -1.66 6.06
N PHE A 206 14.22 -1.53 4.77
CA PHE A 206 14.64 -2.66 3.91
C PHE A 206 15.98 -2.40 3.22
N ALA A 207 16.71 -3.49 2.98
CA ALA A 207 18.01 -3.45 2.34
C ALA A 207 17.91 -3.27 0.82
N PHE A 208 18.86 -2.54 0.26
CA PHE A 208 19.03 -2.33 -1.19
C PHE A 208 20.50 -2.02 -1.55
N GLU A 209 20.86 -2.23 -2.81
CA GLU A 209 22.16 -1.82 -3.35
C GLU A 209 22.13 -0.36 -3.82
N TYR A 210 22.93 0.47 -3.15
CA TYR A 210 23.26 1.81 -3.58
C TYR A 210 24.50 1.80 -4.47
N LEU A 211 24.42 2.43 -5.65
CA LEU A 211 25.43 2.34 -6.71
C LEU A 211 26.62 3.30 -6.53
N GLY A 212 26.60 4.14 -5.49
CA GLY A 212 27.75 4.93 -5.05
C GLY A 212 27.61 6.44 -5.20
N CYS A 213 26.83 6.94 -6.17
CA CYS A 213 26.59 8.37 -6.35
C CYS A 213 25.12 8.74 -6.56
N GLY A 214 24.73 9.94 -6.12
CA GLY A 214 23.37 10.45 -6.26
C GLY A 214 22.40 9.81 -5.29
N GLY A 215 21.22 9.45 -5.78
CA GLY A 215 20.13 8.97 -4.95
C GLY A 215 19.48 10.09 -4.13
N ASN A 216 18.70 9.69 -3.12
CA ASN A 216 18.11 10.59 -2.14
C ASN A 216 18.59 10.28 -0.72
N GLU A 217 18.06 11.04 0.25
CA GLU A 217 18.46 10.98 1.66
C GLU A 217 17.76 9.87 2.46
N ASN A 218 16.81 9.13 1.87
CA ASN A 218 16.26 7.92 2.46
C ASN A 218 17.24 6.75 2.29
N ARG A 219 18.43 6.90 2.87
CA ARG A 219 19.54 5.97 2.75
C ARG A 219 20.36 5.96 4.03
N TYR A 220 20.41 4.80 4.66
CA TYR A 220 20.99 4.60 5.98
C TYR A 220 21.96 3.42 5.96
N ALA A 221 23.00 3.49 6.79
CA ALA A 221 24.05 2.47 6.82
C ALA A 221 23.58 1.16 7.47
N SER A 222 22.59 1.22 8.36
CA SER A 222 22.04 0.05 9.04
C SER A 222 20.52 0.18 9.22
N LYS A 223 19.86 -0.97 9.44
CA LYS A 223 18.42 -1.02 9.73
C LYS A 223 18.07 -0.21 10.97
N ARG A 224 18.89 -0.30 12.03
CA ARG A 224 18.75 0.49 13.26
C ARG A 224 18.85 2.00 13.02
N ASP A 225 19.81 2.45 12.20
CA ASP A 225 19.95 3.88 11.87
C ASP A 225 18.71 4.39 11.12
N CYS A 226 18.17 3.57 10.21
CA CYS A 226 16.92 3.87 9.51
C CYS A 226 15.73 3.97 10.47
N HIS A 227 15.52 2.97 11.33
CA HIS A 227 14.42 2.97 12.30
C HIS A 227 14.47 4.16 13.25
N SER A 228 15.65 4.46 13.81
CA SER A 228 15.78 5.57 14.77
C SER A 228 15.52 6.94 14.16
N LYS A 229 15.66 7.07 12.83
CA LYS A 229 15.43 8.33 12.10
C LYS A 229 14.04 8.44 11.48
N CYS A 230 13.38 7.32 11.16
CA CYS A 230 12.13 7.30 10.41
C CYS A 230 10.91 6.87 11.22
N ASN A 231 11.09 5.98 12.19
CA ASN A 231 9.98 5.52 13.03
C ASN A 231 9.64 6.58 14.07
N LEU A 232 8.36 6.70 14.37
CA LEU A 232 7.89 7.46 15.52
C LEU A 232 7.80 6.51 16.73
N PRO A 233 8.38 6.86 17.89
CA PRO A 233 8.44 5.98 19.07
C PRO A 233 7.08 5.44 19.54
N ASP A 234 6.01 6.23 19.37
CA ASP A 234 4.66 5.88 19.83
C ASP A 234 3.74 5.38 18.72
N MET A 235 4.23 5.32 17.48
CA MET A 235 3.39 4.92 16.35
C MET A 235 3.35 3.39 16.23
N PHE A 236 2.20 2.85 16.65
CA PHE A 236 1.91 1.43 16.57
C PHE A 236 0.72 1.19 15.63
N THR A 237 0.84 0.22 14.71
CA THR A 237 -0.23 -0.14 13.76
C THR A 237 -0.23 -1.64 13.52
N CYS A 238 -1.32 -2.18 12.96
CA CYS A 238 -1.35 -3.56 12.53
C CYS A 238 -0.42 -3.78 11.33
N SER A 239 0.08 -5.00 11.19
CA SER A 239 0.96 -5.39 10.08
C SER A 239 0.36 -5.04 8.72
N GLY A 240 1.19 -4.54 7.81
CA GLY A 240 0.76 -4.09 6.49
C GLY A 240 -0.11 -2.83 6.45
N LEU A 241 -0.14 -2.08 7.56
CA LEU A 241 -0.90 -0.84 7.72
C LEU A 241 -2.41 -1.04 7.54
N VAL A 242 -2.92 -2.22 7.88
CA VAL A 242 -4.37 -2.48 7.86
C VAL A 242 -5.08 -1.71 8.96
N GLU A 243 -6.26 -1.18 8.68
CA GLU A 243 -7.08 -0.49 9.68
C GLU A 243 -7.47 -1.45 10.82
N ALA A 244 -7.17 -1.06 12.06
CA ALA A 244 -7.49 -1.84 13.25
C ALA A 244 -9.00 -1.86 13.53
N LYS A 245 -9.54 -3.02 13.97
CA LYS A 245 -10.96 -3.16 14.33
C LYS A 245 -11.18 -2.81 15.80
N GLY A 246 -10.88 -1.56 16.14
CA GLY A 246 -10.95 -1.04 17.51
C GLY A 246 -9.64 -1.22 18.30
N THR A 247 -9.71 -0.89 19.59
CA THR A 247 -8.59 -0.97 20.51
C THR A 247 -8.87 -2.00 21.60
N CYS A 248 -7.80 -2.50 22.23
CA CYS A 248 -7.83 -3.41 23.36
C CYS A 248 -6.90 -2.88 24.48
N SER A 249 -6.93 -3.48 25.66
CA SER A 249 -6.12 -3.11 26.83
C SER A 249 -5.58 -4.37 27.49
N PRO A 250 -4.47 -4.31 28.25
CA PRO A 250 -4.01 -5.45 29.03
C PRO A 250 -5.11 -5.79 30.05
N GLY A 251 -5.48 -7.07 30.13
CA GLY A 251 -6.49 -7.56 31.06
C GLY A 251 -5.99 -7.60 32.50
N GLU A 252 -5.58 -6.47 33.07
CA GLU A 252 -5.44 -6.38 34.52
C GLU A 252 -6.83 -6.48 35.16
N PRO A 253 -7.01 -7.31 36.21
CA PRO A 253 -8.23 -7.26 37.00
C PRO A 253 -8.36 -5.85 37.59
N MET A 254 -9.48 -5.18 37.32
CA MET A 254 -9.75 -3.87 37.88
C MET A 254 -9.60 -3.91 39.41
N PRO A 255 -8.98 -2.91 40.05
CA PRO A 255 -9.16 -2.74 41.49
C PRO A 255 -10.68 -2.63 41.79
N PRO A 256 -11.14 -3.12 42.94
CA PRO A 256 -12.57 -3.08 43.29
C PRO A 256 -13.09 -1.64 43.16
N PRO A 257 -14.29 -1.44 42.59
CA PRO A 257 -14.83 -0.12 42.36
C PRO A 257 -14.92 0.66 43.68
N MET A 258 -14.34 1.87 43.70
CA MET A 258 -14.61 2.83 44.78
C MET A 258 -16.11 3.18 44.76
N PRO A 259 -16.74 3.43 45.92
CA PRO A 259 -18.17 3.75 45.96
C PRO A 259 -18.42 5.06 45.22
N GLY A 260 -19.17 5.01 44.10
CA GLY A 260 -19.63 6.20 43.37
C GLY A 260 -19.19 6.32 41.90
N GLN A 261 -18.43 5.38 41.35
CA GLN A 261 -18.08 5.40 39.92
C GLN A 261 -18.96 4.41 39.13
N THR A 262 -19.60 4.90 38.05
CA THR A 262 -20.29 4.05 37.09
C THR A 262 -19.30 3.05 36.51
N THR A 263 -19.64 1.76 36.57
CA THR A 263 -18.85 0.68 36.01
C THR A 263 -18.71 0.86 34.49
N GLU A 264 -17.60 1.43 34.03
CA GLU A 264 -17.24 1.32 32.62
C GLU A 264 -17.12 -0.18 32.30
N LYS A 265 -17.91 -0.64 31.34
CA LYS A 265 -17.88 -2.05 30.90
C LYS A 265 -16.43 -2.42 30.56
N PRO A 266 -15.95 -3.62 30.95
CA PRO A 266 -14.61 -4.07 30.56
C PRO A 266 -14.47 -3.94 29.04
N LYS A 267 -13.40 -3.28 28.60
CA LYS A 267 -13.09 -3.09 27.17
C LYS A 267 -13.12 -4.47 26.50
N PRO A 268 -13.95 -4.68 25.46
CA PRO A 268 -14.16 -6.03 24.94
C PRO A 268 -12.85 -6.60 24.42
N ALA A 269 -12.64 -7.90 24.66
CA ALA A 269 -11.67 -8.68 23.92
C ALA A 269 -11.91 -8.49 22.41
N CYS A 270 -10.85 -8.54 21.62
CA CYS A 270 -10.97 -8.41 20.17
C CYS A 270 -11.94 -9.46 19.62
N ALA A 271 -12.75 -9.08 18.63
CA ALA A 271 -13.69 -9.99 17.99
C ALA A 271 -12.97 -11.19 17.34
N ASP A 272 -13.69 -12.27 17.10
CA ASP A 272 -13.16 -13.46 16.42
C ASP A 272 -12.43 -13.10 15.12
N GLY A 273 -11.27 -13.71 14.91
CA GLY A 273 -10.37 -13.42 13.79
C GLY A 273 -9.43 -12.22 14.02
N TYR A 274 -9.47 -11.59 15.21
CA TYR A 274 -8.56 -10.50 15.59
C TYR A 274 -7.82 -10.83 16.89
N ARG A 275 -6.54 -10.48 16.95
CA ARG A 275 -5.73 -10.55 18.17
C ARG A 275 -5.43 -9.14 18.68
N CYS A 276 -5.34 -9.03 20.01
CA CYS A 276 -4.87 -7.81 20.63
C CYS A 276 -3.36 -7.71 20.45
N GLN A 277 -2.93 -6.74 19.65
CA GLN A 277 -1.53 -6.42 19.45
C GLN A 277 -1.20 -5.17 20.29
N MET A 278 -0.38 -5.37 21.31
CA MET A 278 -0.09 -4.34 22.31
C MET A 278 0.99 -3.37 21.82
N GLY A 279 0.69 -2.07 21.87
CA GLY A 279 1.68 -1.00 21.83
C GLY A 279 2.13 -0.59 23.24
N ALA A 280 2.84 0.53 23.34
CA ALA A 280 3.38 1.04 24.61
C ALA A 280 2.29 1.40 25.64
N PHE A 281 1.11 1.87 25.20
CA PHE A 281 0.05 2.38 26.09
C PHE A 281 -1.30 1.67 25.94
N PHE A 282 -1.63 1.23 24.73
CA PHE A 282 -2.87 0.51 24.43
C PHE A 282 -2.63 -0.46 23.28
N GLY A 283 -3.53 -1.42 23.12
CA GLY A 283 -3.46 -2.38 22.03
C GLY A 283 -4.45 -2.06 20.91
N PHE A 284 -4.16 -2.58 19.72
CA PHE A 284 -5.08 -2.60 18.58
C PHE A 284 -5.57 -4.02 18.32
N CYS A 285 -6.83 -4.12 17.89
CA CYS A 285 -7.36 -5.40 17.41
C CYS A 285 -6.96 -5.58 15.94
N CYS A 286 -5.93 -6.41 15.73
CA CYS A 286 -5.34 -6.66 14.41
C CYS A 286 -5.77 -8.02 13.86
N PRO A 287 -6.02 -8.14 12.54
CA PRO A 287 -6.41 -9.42 11.93
C PRO A 287 -5.34 -10.50 12.14
N ILE A 288 -5.71 -11.64 12.72
CA ILE A 288 -4.75 -12.72 13.06
C ILE A 288 -4.00 -13.19 11.81
N GLU A 289 -4.73 -13.45 10.73
CA GLU A 289 -4.15 -13.96 9.48
C GLU A 289 -3.16 -12.99 8.82
N VAL A 290 -3.37 -11.67 8.98
CA VAL A 290 -2.44 -10.64 8.51
C VAL A 290 -1.16 -10.65 9.33
N GLU A 291 -1.27 -10.69 10.65
CA GLU A 291 -0.11 -10.75 11.54
C GLU A 291 0.71 -12.02 11.30
N GLU A 292 0.05 -13.17 11.14
CA GLU A 292 0.74 -14.44 10.83
C GLU A 292 1.40 -14.44 9.45
N PHE A 293 0.75 -13.84 8.45
CA PHE A 293 1.33 -13.68 7.11
C PHE A 293 2.60 -12.83 7.15
N TYR A 294 2.56 -11.66 7.79
CA TYR A 294 3.74 -10.80 7.92
C TYR A 294 4.83 -11.47 8.75
N ASN A 295 4.48 -12.16 9.84
CA ASN A 295 5.46 -12.89 10.64
C ASN A 295 6.22 -13.95 9.82
N LYS A 296 5.55 -14.64 8.89
CA LYS A 296 6.20 -15.59 7.96
C LYS A 296 7.11 -14.89 6.96
N GLU A 297 6.72 -13.73 6.46
CA GLU A 297 7.52 -12.94 5.51
C GLU A 297 8.74 -12.29 6.18
N TYR A 298 8.63 -11.91 7.46
CA TYR A 298 9.76 -11.45 8.26
C TYR A 298 10.71 -12.58 8.69
N ASN A 299 10.20 -13.80 8.80
CA ASN A 299 10.96 -14.99 9.19
C ASN A 299 10.93 -16.07 8.10
N PRO A 300 11.49 -15.81 6.90
CA PRO A 300 11.39 -16.72 5.78
C PRO A 300 12.30 -17.94 5.95
N THR A 301 11.86 -19.07 5.40
CA THR A 301 12.66 -20.28 5.27
C THR A 301 13.26 -20.37 3.87
N CYS A 302 14.54 -20.72 3.77
CA CYS A 302 15.17 -20.88 2.46
C CYS A 302 14.71 -22.19 1.81
N ALA A 303 14.42 -22.15 0.51
CA ALA A 303 13.95 -23.31 -0.25
C ALA A 303 14.96 -24.47 -0.30
N ASN A 304 16.24 -24.21 -0.04
CA ASN A 304 17.30 -25.20 0.10
C ASN A 304 17.42 -25.79 1.52
N GLY A 305 16.51 -25.44 2.44
CA GLY A 305 16.57 -25.84 3.85
C GLY A 305 17.60 -25.07 4.68
N GLY A 306 18.30 -24.10 4.07
CA GLY A 306 19.27 -23.24 4.75
C GLY A 306 18.61 -22.16 5.63
N LYS A 307 19.44 -21.50 6.45
CA LYS A 307 19.03 -20.31 7.21
C LYS A 307 19.18 -19.05 6.34
N PRO A 308 18.24 -18.08 6.44
CA PRO A 308 18.38 -16.80 5.77
C PRO A 308 19.60 -16.04 6.30
N HIS A 309 20.20 -15.20 5.46
CA HIS A 309 21.33 -14.36 5.84
C HIS A 309 20.91 -13.33 6.89
N THR A 310 21.73 -13.19 7.91
CA THR A 310 21.56 -12.20 8.98
C THR A 310 22.70 -11.19 8.99
N ASP A 311 22.36 -9.96 9.37
CA ASP A 311 23.31 -8.89 9.69
C ASP A 311 23.48 -8.80 11.20
N ASN A 312 24.73 -8.75 11.65
CA ASN A 312 25.03 -8.51 13.06
C ASN A 312 24.94 -7.01 13.35
N ASN A 313 24.00 -6.63 14.22
CA ASN A 313 23.84 -5.25 14.67
C ASN A 313 24.46 -5.01 16.06
N GLY A 314 25.33 -5.89 16.55
CA GLY A 314 25.99 -5.80 17.87
C GLY A 314 25.23 -6.50 19.00
N ASP A 315 23.91 -6.27 19.12
CA ASP A 315 23.09 -6.85 20.20
C ASP A 315 22.41 -8.17 19.78
N TRP A 316 21.94 -8.24 18.52
CA TRP A 316 21.23 -9.38 17.95
C TRP A 316 21.49 -9.47 16.45
N ASP A 317 21.36 -10.67 15.90
CA ASP A 317 21.41 -10.93 14.47
C ASP A 317 20.01 -10.71 13.87
N GLU A 318 19.90 -9.83 12.87
CA GLU A 318 18.65 -9.54 12.19
C GLU A 318 18.67 -10.09 10.76
N ILE A 319 17.56 -10.70 10.32
CA ILE A 319 17.47 -11.19 8.94
C ILE A 319 17.53 -10.02 7.96
N ARG A 320 18.47 -10.07 7.00
CA ARG A 320 18.57 -9.07 5.95
C ARG A 320 17.45 -9.27 4.94
N LEU A 321 16.44 -8.39 5.02
CA LEU A 321 15.29 -8.38 4.12
C LEU A 321 15.36 -7.20 3.15
N GLY A 322 15.00 -7.47 1.90
CA GLY A 322 14.68 -6.46 0.91
C GLY A 322 13.21 -6.55 0.51
N THR A 323 12.71 -5.57 -0.23
CA THR A 323 11.35 -5.62 -0.78
C THR A 323 11.29 -6.34 -2.13
N ASN A 324 12.42 -6.47 -2.83
CA ASN A 324 12.51 -7.12 -4.14
C ASN A 324 13.94 -7.59 -4.41
N CYS A 325 14.09 -8.78 -4.98
CA CYS A 325 15.38 -9.30 -5.42
C CYS A 325 16.11 -8.43 -6.46
N ALA A 326 15.38 -7.64 -7.26
CA ALA A 326 15.96 -6.69 -8.20
C ALA A 326 16.78 -5.58 -7.53
N HIS A 327 16.66 -5.41 -6.20
CA HIS A 327 17.41 -4.42 -5.44
C HIS A 327 18.83 -4.90 -5.06
N ASN A 328 19.25 -6.11 -5.44
CA ASN A 328 20.64 -6.60 -5.33
C ASN A 328 21.27 -6.49 -3.92
N PHE A 329 20.51 -6.71 -2.86
CA PHE A 329 20.98 -6.53 -1.47
C PHE A 329 21.68 -7.77 -0.87
N CYS A 330 21.74 -8.88 -1.62
CA CYS A 330 22.35 -10.11 -1.15
C CYS A 330 23.87 -10.12 -1.33
N PRO A 331 24.62 -10.69 -0.36
CA PRO A 331 26.06 -10.87 -0.51
C PRO A 331 26.36 -11.89 -1.63
N SER A 332 27.56 -11.84 -2.20
CA SER A 332 27.93 -12.63 -3.39
C SER A 332 27.82 -14.15 -3.23
N ASN A 333 27.83 -14.66 -1.99
CA ASN A 333 27.69 -16.08 -1.67
C ASN A 333 26.24 -16.52 -1.38
N LYS A 334 25.27 -15.62 -1.51
CA LYS A 334 23.85 -15.87 -1.26
C LYS A 334 23.05 -15.47 -2.50
N LYS A 335 22.02 -16.25 -2.80
CA LYS A 335 21.04 -15.96 -3.84
C LYS A 335 19.83 -15.28 -3.20
N CYS A 336 19.19 -14.40 -3.96
CA CYS A 336 17.96 -13.81 -3.50
C CYS A 336 16.78 -14.77 -3.73
N GLN A 337 15.96 -14.94 -2.70
CA GLN A 337 14.70 -15.66 -2.74
C GLN A 337 13.57 -14.65 -2.55
N GLN A 338 12.70 -14.53 -3.56
CA GLN A 338 11.53 -13.66 -3.52
C GLN A 338 10.38 -14.37 -2.77
N GLY A 339 9.92 -13.77 -1.68
CA GLY A 339 8.69 -14.12 -0.96
C GLY A 339 7.47 -13.40 -1.52
N ALA A 340 6.36 -13.40 -0.78
CA ALA A 340 5.11 -12.81 -1.22
C ALA A 340 5.12 -11.27 -1.21
N ILE A 341 5.77 -10.67 -0.22
CA ILE A 341 5.95 -9.21 -0.08
C ILE A 341 7.41 -8.81 0.16
N PHE A 342 8.21 -9.69 0.76
CA PHE A 342 9.62 -9.44 1.03
C PHE A 342 10.51 -10.41 0.26
N ALA A 343 11.79 -10.09 0.21
CA ALA A 343 12.83 -10.90 -0.38
C ALA A 343 13.92 -11.12 0.66
N ALA A 344 14.49 -12.33 0.69
CA ALA A 344 15.54 -12.70 1.63
C ALA A 344 16.72 -13.33 0.91
N CYS A 345 17.89 -13.28 1.54
CA CYS A 345 19.11 -13.87 0.98
C CYS A 345 19.33 -15.27 1.55
N CYS A 346 19.36 -16.24 0.65
CA CYS A 346 19.53 -17.67 0.88
C CYS A 346 20.72 -18.18 0.04
#